data_AF-A0A803VG67-F1
#
_entry.id   AF-A0A803VG67-F1
#
_cell.length_a   1.000
_cell.length_b   1.000
_cell.length_c   1.000
_cell.angle_alpha   90.00
_cell.angle_beta   90.00
_cell.angle_gamma   90.00
#
_symmetry.space_group_name_H-M   'P 1'
#
loop_
_entity.id
_entity.type
_entity.pdbx_description
1 polymer ?
#
loop_
_entity_poly.entity_id
_entity_poly.type
_entity_poly.pdbx_seq_one_letter_code
_entity_poly.pdbx_strand_id
1 'polypeptide(L)'
;MSCVRHTAGLVWPWALQAPYSLTSVSYSLLFAAQRHVLTYMEDAVSQLLENREDISQYGIARFFTEYFNSVRQGTHILFREFSFVQATPHNRASFLRTFWRCFRTVGKNGGKYSSICCSPVTFT
;
A
#
# COMPACT_ATOMS: atom_id res chain seq x y z
N MET A 1 65.24 11.24 1.03
CA MET A 1 64.84 12.61 0.66
C MET A 1 64.01 12.55 -0.62
N SER A 2 62.77 13.03 -0.53
CA SER A 2 61.92 13.66 -1.56
C SER A 2 61.49 12.94 -2.86
N CYS A 3 60.20 12.59 -2.89
CA CYS A 3 59.09 13.15 -3.70
C CYS A 3 59.06 13.14 -5.25
N VAL A 4 57.86 12.77 -5.73
CA VAL A 4 57.13 12.99 -7.01
C VAL A 4 57.39 12.07 -8.21
N ARG A 5 56.36 11.29 -8.57
CA ARG A 5 56.06 10.84 -9.95
C ARG A 5 54.55 11.01 -10.23
N HIS A 6 54.24 11.97 -11.08
CA HIS A 6 53.16 11.90 -12.07
C HIS A 6 53.81 11.26 -13.33
N THR A 7 53.20 10.46 -14.20
CA THR A 7 51.85 10.42 -14.79
C THR A 7 51.69 9.13 -15.61
N ALA A 8 50.43 8.82 -15.97
CA ALA A 8 49.96 7.87 -17.00
C ALA A 8 50.03 6.37 -16.61
N GLY A 9 48.92 5.64 -16.44
CA GLY A 9 47.62 5.73 -17.08
C GLY A 9 47.43 4.48 -17.91
N LEU A 10 46.50 3.60 -17.50
CA LEU A 10 45.74 2.63 -18.30
C LEU A 10 44.86 1.82 -17.33
N VAL A 11 43.81 2.49 -16.82
CA VAL A 11 42.65 1.78 -16.24
C VAL A 11 41.88 1.21 -17.43
N TRP A 12 41.68 -0.11 -17.45
CA TRP A 12 40.99 -0.80 -18.54
C TRP A 12 39.56 -0.23 -18.73
N PRO A 13 39.18 0.32 -19.89
CA PRO A 13 37.90 1.03 -20.06
C PRO A 13 36.66 0.13 -20.12
N TRP A 14 36.81 -1.19 -19.96
CA TRP A 14 35.70 -2.14 -20.10
C TRP A 14 35.30 -2.80 -18.77
N ALA A 15 36.01 -2.52 -17.67
CA ALA A 15 35.67 -3.02 -16.33
C ALA A 15 34.62 -2.17 -15.59
N LEU A 16 34.11 -1.10 -16.21
CA LEU A 16 33.18 -0.15 -15.60
C LEU A 16 31.86 0.01 -16.36
N GLN A 17 31.52 -0.83 -17.35
CA GLN A 17 30.30 -0.63 -18.15
C GLN A 17 29.21 -1.69 -18.01
N ALA A 18 29.26 -2.54 -16.99
CA ALA A 18 28.15 -3.46 -16.69
C ALA A 18 28.06 -3.74 -15.17
N PRO A 19 27.56 -2.78 -14.37
CA PRO A 19 26.47 -3.17 -13.46
C PRO A 19 25.45 -2.07 -13.05
N TYR A 20 25.42 -0.88 -13.65
CA TYR A 20 24.58 0.20 -13.09
C TYR A 20 23.07 0.03 -13.38
N SER A 21 22.70 -0.56 -14.52
CA SER A 21 21.31 -0.69 -14.94
C SER A 21 20.55 -1.81 -14.22
N LEU A 22 21.24 -2.93 -13.94
CA LEU A 22 20.65 -4.10 -13.26
C LEU A 22 20.57 -3.94 -11.74
N THR A 23 21.42 -3.11 -11.14
CA THR A 23 21.39 -2.80 -9.70
C THR A 23 20.34 -1.72 -9.36
N SER A 24 20.15 -0.70 -10.21
CA SER A 24 19.15 0.37 -10.01
C SER A 24 17.68 -0.14 -9.95
N VAL A 25 17.29 -1.08 -10.82
CA VAL A 25 15.94 -1.71 -10.84
C VAL A 25 15.71 -2.60 -9.61
N SER A 26 16.77 -3.14 -9.02
CA SER A 26 16.69 -3.99 -7.85
C SER A 26 16.46 -3.19 -6.55
N TYR A 27 16.86 -1.92 -6.49
CA TYR A 27 16.61 -0.99 -5.38
C TYR A 27 15.20 -0.36 -5.41
N SER A 28 14.63 -0.07 -6.58
CA SER A 28 13.24 0.42 -6.70
C SER A 28 12.21 -0.65 -6.29
N LEU A 29 12.51 -1.92 -6.54
CA LEU A 29 11.68 -3.08 -6.18
C LEU A 29 11.79 -3.46 -4.69
N LEU A 30 12.89 -3.12 -4.01
CA LEU A 30 13.03 -3.28 -2.56
C LEU A 30 12.45 -2.07 -1.77
N PHE A 31 12.37 -0.90 -2.40
CA PHE A 31 11.72 0.31 -1.87
C PHE A 31 10.18 0.19 -1.84
N ALA A 32 9.62 -0.60 -2.77
CA ALA A 32 8.24 -1.10 -2.69
C ALA A 32 7.98 -2.04 -1.50
N ALA A 33 9.00 -2.42 -0.72
CA ALA A 33 8.88 -3.37 0.40
C ALA A 33 8.09 -2.89 1.62
N GLN A 34 7.51 -1.69 1.66
CA GLN A 34 6.39 -1.51 2.60
C GLN A 34 5.05 -2.03 2.07
N ARG A 35 5.00 -2.62 0.86
CA ARG A 35 3.94 -3.42 0.19
C ARG A 35 2.56 -2.77 0.04
N HIS A 36 2.16 -1.94 0.99
CA HIS A 36 0.82 -1.41 1.14
C HIS A 36 0.52 -0.35 0.08
N VAL A 37 1.50 0.49 -0.29
CA VAL A 37 1.28 1.52 -1.31
C VAL A 37 1.06 0.91 -2.69
N LEU A 38 1.85 -0.08 -3.09
CA LEU A 38 1.62 -0.77 -4.37
C LEU A 38 0.28 -1.51 -4.38
N THR A 39 -0.12 -2.15 -3.26
CA THR A 39 -1.47 -2.75 -3.14
C THR A 39 -2.58 -1.74 -3.44
N TYR A 40 -2.45 -0.50 -2.95
CA TYR A 40 -3.44 0.55 -3.21
C TYR A 40 -3.35 1.09 -4.64
N MET A 41 -2.16 1.19 -5.23
CA MET A 41 -2.00 1.61 -6.61
C MET A 41 -2.59 0.59 -7.60
N GLU A 42 -2.30 -0.70 -7.40
CA GLU A 42 -2.83 -1.79 -8.24
C GLU A 42 -4.36 -1.89 -8.14
N ASP A 43 -4.91 -1.76 -6.92
CA ASP A 43 -6.36 -1.77 -6.69
C ASP A 43 -7.05 -0.54 -7.29
N ALA A 44 -6.45 0.65 -7.17
CA ALA A 44 -6.99 1.88 -7.78
C ALA A 44 -7.01 1.79 -9.31
N VAL A 45 -5.92 1.30 -9.91
CA VAL A 45 -5.83 1.15 -11.37
C VAL A 45 -6.82 0.09 -11.87
N SER A 46 -6.96 -1.03 -11.17
CA SER A 46 -7.95 -2.07 -11.53
C SER A 46 -9.37 -1.51 -11.56
N GLN A 47 -9.76 -0.78 -10.51
CA GLN A 47 -11.08 -0.12 -10.46
C GLN A 47 -11.28 0.96 -11.52
N LEU A 48 -10.23 1.72 -11.82
CA LEU A 48 -10.26 2.74 -12.87
C LEU A 48 -10.52 2.11 -14.24
N LEU A 49 -9.92 0.95 -14.51
CA LEU A 49 -10.07 0.23 -15.76
C LEU A 49 -11.42 -0.47 -15.87
N GLU A 50 -11.94 -1.02 -14.76
CA GLU A 50 -13.26 -1.65 -14.69
C GLU A 50 -14.41 -0.65 -14.89
N ASN A 51 -14.26 0.60 -14.41
CA ASN A 51 -15.31 1.63 -14.44
C ASN A 51 -14.95 2.81 -15.36
N ARG A 52 -14.21 2.53 -16.44
CA ARG A 52 -13.60 3.56 -17.30
C ARG A 52 -14.62 4.52 -17.93
N GLU A 53 -15.83 4.03 -18.22
CA GLU A 53 -16.91 4.80 -18.83
C GLU A 53 -17.44 5.89 -17.89
N ASP A 54 -17.72 5.55 -16.63
CA ASP A 54 -18.19 6.48 -15.61
C ASP A 54 -17.10 7.49 -15.21
N ILE A 55 -15.85 7.05 -15.10
CA ILE A 55 -14.73 7.89 -14.64
C ILE A 55 -14.29 8.91 -15.71
N SER A 56 -14.56 8.63 -16.99
CA SER A 56 -14.27 9.56 -18.09
C SER A 56 -14.95 10.93 -17.92
N GLN A 57 -16.08 10.98 -17.21
CA GLN A 57 -16.83 12.21 -16.93
C GLN A 57 -16.30 13.00 -15.72
N TYR A 58 -15.78 12.31 -14.70
CA TYR A 58 -15.32 12.93 -13.44
C TYR A 58 -13.84 13.28 -13.42
N GLY A 59 -13.07 12.68 -14.33
CA GLY A 59 -11.63 12.91 -14.47
C GLY A 59 -10.79 11.97 -13.60
N ILE A 60 -9.69 11.47 -14.19
CA ILE A 60 -8.79 10.48 -13.58
C ILE A 60 -8.20 11.00 -12.25
N ALA A 61 -7.80 12.27 -12.20
CA ALA A 61 -7.23 12.89 -11.01
C ALA A 61 -8.21 12.90 -9.83
N ARG A 62 -9.50 13.15 -10.09
CA ARG A 62 -10.55 13.15 -9.07
C ARG A 62 -10.79 11.73 -8.55
N PHE A 63 -10.80 10.73 -9.43
CA PHE A 63 -10.92 9.33 -9.03
C PHE A 63 -9.81 8.92 -8.04
N PHE A 64 -8.54 9.17 -8.38
CA PHE A 64 -7.44 8.84 -7.47
C PHE A 64 -7.53 9.61 -6.15
N THR A 65 -7.98 10.87 -6.19
CA THR A 65 -8.19 11.68 -4.99
C THR A 65 -9.23 11.04 -4.06
N GLU A 66 -10.38 10.65 -4.57
CA GLU A 66 -11.43 9.98 -3.80
C GLU A 66 -10.99 8.62 -3.29
N TYR A 67 -10.31 7.83 -4.14
CA TYR A 67 -9.79 6.52 -3.76
C TYR A 67 -8.82 6.63 -2.57
N PHE A 68 -7.79 7.47 -2.66
CA PHE A 68 -6.82 7.62 -1.57
C PHE A 68 -7.42 8.31 -0.33
N ASN A 69 -8.43 9.17 -0.50
CA ASN A 69 -9.21 9.68 0.63
C ASN A 69 -9.96 8.56 1.35
N SER A 70 -10.53 7.59 0.63
CA SER A 70 -11.18 6.42 1.22
C SER A 70 -10.19 5.52 1.95
N VAL A 71 -8.98 5.32 1.42
CA VAL A 71 -7.89 4.58 2.09
C VAL A 71 -7.49 5.28 3.39
N ARG A 72 -7.33 6.61 3.35
CA ARG A 72 -7.01 7.42 4.54
C ARG A 72 -8.09 7.32 5.63
N GLN A 73 -9.37 7.28 5.23
CA GLN A 73 -10.51 7.16 6.13
C GLN A 73 -10.74 5.71 6.61
N GLY A 74 -10.19 4.72 5.90
CA GLY A 74 -10.39 3.30 6.16
C GLY A 74 -11.75 2.78 5.68
N THR A 75 -12.40 3.48 4.74
CA THR A 75 -13.68 3.05 4.14
C THR A 75 -13.50 2.23 2.88
N HIS A 76 -12.29 2.21 2.31
CA HIS A 76 -11.93 1.44 1.11
C HIS A 76 -12.10 -0.09 1.27
N ILE A 77 -12.21 -0.58 2.51
CA ILE A 77 -12.44 -1.99 2.85
C ILE A 77 -13.88 -2.46 2.64
N LEU A 78 -14.82 -1.53 2.40
CA LEU A 78 -16.23 -1.86 2.22
C LEU A 78 -16.44 -2.54 0.86
N PHE A 79 -17.28 -3.58 0.84
CA PHE A 79 -17.60 -4.35 -0.37
C PHE A 79 -16.38 -4.96 -1.07
N ARG A 80 -15.34 -5.28 -0.29
CA ARG A 80 -14.13 -5.95 -0.78
C ARG A 80 -14.11 -7.41 -0.40
N GLU A 81 -13.42 -8.19 -1.23
CA GLU A 81 -13.07 -9.56 -0.90
C GLU A 81 -12.16 -9.63 0.33
N PHE A 82 -12.24 -10.74 1.04
CA PHE A 82 -11.43 -10.99 2.23
C PHE A 82 -9.92 -11.03 1.92
N SER A 83 -9.56 -11.49 0.72
CA SER A 83 -8.19 -11.45 0.18
C SER A 83 -7.58 -10.05 0.27
N PHE A 84 -8.32 -9.03 -0.17
CA PHE A 84 -7.91 -7.63 -0.09
C PHE A 84 -7.82 -7.12 1.35
N VAL A 85 -8.77 -7.52 2.22
CA VAL A 85 -8.77 -7.13 3.64
C VAL A 85 -7.51 -7.64 4.35
N GLN A 86 -7.05 -8.84 4.03
CA GLN A 86 -5.85 -9.42 4.63
C GLN A 86 -4.53 -8.84 4.08
N ALA A 87 -4.54 -8.23 2.89
CA ALA A 87 -3.35 -7.81 2.16
C ALA A 87 -2.45 -6.81 2.92
N THR A 88 -3.03 -5.95 3.78
CA THR A 88 -2.25 -4.96 4.56
C THR A 88 -2.72 -4.88 6.03
N PRO A 89 -1.82 -4.54 6.98
CA PRO A 89 -2.20 -4.24 8.36
C PRO A 89 -3.25 -3.13 8.47
N HIS A 90 -3.16 -2.10 7.62
CA HIS A 90 -4.12 -1.00 7.60
C HIS A 90 -5.51 -1.45 7.16
N ASN A 91 -5.60 -2.36 6.17
CA ASN A 91 -6.85 -2.94 5.72
C ASN A 91 -7.52 -3.73 6.86
N ARG A 92 -6.76 -4.59 7.56
CA ARG A 92 -7.26 -5.36 8.71
C ARG A 92 -7.75 -4.44 9.84
N ALA A 93 -6.98 -3.41 10.17
CA ALA A 93 -7.38 -2.44 11.19
C ALA A 93 -8.64 -1.66 10.80
N SER A 94 -8.74 -1.25 9.53
CA SER A 94 -9.90 -0.55 8.99
C SER A 94 -11.16 -1.44 8.98
N PHE A 95 -11.01 -2.72 8.61
CA PHE A 95 -12.07 -3.70 8.67
C PHE A 95 -12.58 -3.90 10.10
N LEU A 96 -11.67 -4.13 11.06
CA LEU A 96 -12.05 -4.28 12.48
C LEU A 96 -12.76 -3.02 12.99
N ARG A 97 -12.25 -1.82 12.69
CA ARG A 97 -12.88 -0.56 13.09
C ARG A 97 -14.33 -0.46 12.58
N THR A 98 -14.54 -0.76 11.31
CA THR A 98 -15.87 -0.75 10.69
C THR A 98 -16.77 -1.83 11.27
N PHE A 99 -16.26 -3.05 11.41
CA PHE A 99 -16.97 -4.18 12.02
C PHE A 99 -17.44 -3.85 13.44
N TRP A 100 -16.54 -3.36 14.30
CA TRP A 100 -16.85 -2.96 15.67
C TRP A 100 -17.83 -1.77 15.73
N ARG A 101 -17.77 -0.85 14.76
CA ARG A 101 -18.74 0.24 14.67
C ARG A 101 -20.13 -0.31 14.38
N CYS A 102 -20.27 -1.22 13.42
CA CYS A 102 -21.54 -1.87 13.10
C CYS A 102 -22.05 -2.70 14.29
N PHE A 103 -21.20 -3.51 14.90
CA PHE A 103 -21.57 -4.35 16.05
C PHE A 103 -22.04 -3.54 17.27
N ARG A 104 -21.37 -2.43 17.60
CA ARG A 104 -21.82 -1.55 18.69
C ARG A 104 -23.16 -0.89 18.40
N THR A 105 -23.42 -0.52 17.15
CA THR A 105 -24.73 0.03 16.74
C THR A 105 -25.82 -1.03 16.86
N VAL A 106 -25.54 -2.28 16.47
CA VAL A 106 -26.48 -3.41 16.62
C VAL A 106 -26.74 -3.71 18.10
N GLY A 107 -25.71 -3.75 18.95
CA GLY A 107 -25.87 -3.97 20.40
C GLY A 107 -26.60 -2.85 21.14
N LYS A 108 -26.58 -1.62 20.61
CA LYS A 108 -27.40 -0.49 21.11
C LYS A 108 -28.86 -0.59 20.68
N ASN A 109 -29.15 -1.21 19.54
CA ASN A 109 -30.49 -1.32 18.95
C ASN A 109 -31.16 -2.69 19.20
N GLY A 110 -30.41 -3.69 19.66
CA GLY A 110 -30.88 -5.04 19.97
C GLY A 110 -30.35 -5.50 21.31
N GLY A 111 -31.21 -5.47 22.34
CA GLY A 111 -30.87 -6.02 23.65
C GLY A 111 -30.50 -7.50 23.57
N LYS A 112 -29.51 -7.90 24.40
CA LYS A 112 -29.13 -9.28 24.82
C LYS A 112 -27.95 -10.01 24.14
N TYR A 113 -26.95 -9.30 23.59
CA TYR A 113 -25.64 -9.94 23.26
C TYR A 113 -24.42 -9.16 23.78
N SER A 114 -24.56 -8.41 24.87
CA SER A 114 -23.50 -7.55 25.42
C SER A 114 -22.34 -8.28 26.12
N SER A 115 -22.38 -9.61 26.27
CA SER A 115 -21.37 -10.35 27.04
C SER A 115 -20.13 -10.78 26.26
N ILE A 116 -20.09 -10.63 24.92
CA ILE A 116 -18.94 -11.08 24.11
C ILE A 116 -17.87 -9.98 23.92
N CYS A 117 -18.22 -8.69 24.08
CA CYS A 117 -17.39 -7.59 23.56
C CYS A 117 -16.42 -6.94 24.57
N CYS A 118 -16.28 -7.44 25.79
CA CYS A 118 -15.41 -6.85 26.82
C CYS A 118 -14.18 -7.70 27.16
N SER A 119 -13.64 -8.46 26.22
CA SER A 119 -12.27 -8.98 26.36
C SER A 119 -11.39 -8.30 25.32
N PRO A 120 -10.33 -7.57 25.72
CA PRO A 120 -9.33 -7.11 24.77
C PRO A 120 -8.69 -8.35 24.16
N VAL A 121 -8.85 -8.54 22.85
CA VAL A 121 -8.10 -9.55 22.12
C VAL A 121 -6.65 -9.10 22.09
N THR A 122 -5.90 -9.45 23.13
CA THR A 122 -4.44 -9.38 23.13
C THR A 122 -3.96 -10.47 22.19
N PHE A 123 -3.52 -10.08 20.99
CA PHE A 123 -2.74 -10.95 20.13
C PHE A 123 -1.38 -11.19 20.80
N THR A 124 -1.22 -12.36 21.42
CA THR A 124 0.08 -12.98 21.72
C THR A 124 0.51 -13.85 20.55
#